data_AF-A0A7C0WM11-F1
#
_entry.id   AF-A0A7C0WM11-F1
#
_cell.length_a   1.000
_cell.length_b   1.000
_cell.length_c   1.000
_cell.angle_alpha   90.00
_cell.angle_beta   90.00
_cell.angle_gamma   90.00
#
_symmetry.space_group_name_H-M   'P 1'
#
loop_
_entity.id
_entity.type
_entity.pdbx_description
1 polymer ?
#
loop_
_entity_poly.entity_id
_entity_poly.type
_entity_poly.pdbx_seq_one_letter_code
_entity_poly.pdbx_strand_id
1 'polypeptide(L)'
;MMIKRHYDLNALIRQGKTLVIYGPRQVGKTTLLQNFLSQTPLKYKLDSGDNIRVQQILSSRDLPLILEYVSGYELLAIDEAQQIPGVGMGLKMIVDHRPDIIVIATGSSSFDLSGA
;
A
#
# COMPACT_ATOMS: atom_id res chain seq x y z
N MET A 1 -23.45 -4.15 8.48
CA MET A 1 -23.03 -3.25 9.57
C MET A 1 -21.52 -3.15 9.53
N MET A 2 -20.95 -1.94 9.50
CA MET A 2 -19.51 -1.76 9.48
C MET A 2 -18.99 -1.65 10.93
N ILE A 3 -18.03 -2.50 11.29
CA ILE A 3 -17.42 -2.46 12.63
C ILE A 3 -16.47 -1.28 12.70
N LYS A 4 -16.65 -0.40 13.69
CA LYS A 4 -15.77 0.74 13.92
C LYS A 4 -14.35 0.24 14.23
N ARG A 5 -13.37 0.71 13.45
CA ARG A 5 -11.95 0.44 13.66
C ARG A 5 -11.36 1.48 14.61
N HIS A 6 -10.41 1.05 15.45
CA HIS A 6 -9.71 1.94 16.38
C HIS A 6 -8.67 2.82 15.68
N TYR A 7 -8.03 2.31 14.62
CA TYR A 7 -6.99 3.03 13.89
C TYR A 7 -7.58 4.10 12.99
N ASP A 8 -7.08 5.33 13.13
CA ASP A 8 -7.29 6.43 12.18
C ASP A 8 -6.05 6.57 11.30
N LEU A 9 -6.20 6.25 10.01
CA LEU A 9 -5.10 6.33 9.06
C LEU A 9 -4.68 7.78 8.77
N ASN A 10 -5.57 8.78 8.90
CA ASN A 10 -5.23 10.19 8.65
C ASN A 10 -4.15 10.68 9.61
N ALA A 11 -4.19 10.24 10.87
CA ALA A 11 -3.21 10.60 11.88
C ALA A 11 -1.82 9.98 11.61
N LEU A 12 -1.76 8.85 10.89
CA LEU A 12 -0.57 8.02 10.70
C LEU A 12 0.18 8.28 9.39
N ILE A 13 -0.52 8.69 8.33
CA ILE A 13 0.10 8.92 7.02
C ILE A 13 1.02 10.15 7.04
N ARG A 14 2.12 10.08 6.29
CA ARG A 14 3.10 11.15 6.13
C ARG A 14 3.67 11.11 4.70
N GLN A 15 3.91 12.28 4.11
CA GLN A 15 4.62 12.38 2.84
C GLN A 15 6.04 11.83 2.96
N GLY A 16 6.53 11.17 1.91
CA GLY A 16 7.88 10.59 1.88
C GLY A 16 8.04 9.41 2.83
N LYS A 17 6.91 8.80 3.26
CA LYS A 17 6.89 7.62 4.13
C LYS A 17 5.94 6.56 3.58
N THR A 18 6.28 5.32 3.87
CA THR A 18 5.42 4.17 3.63
C THR A 18 4.78 3.73 4.94
N LEU A 19 3.45 3.79 5.01
CA LEU A 19 2.67 3.18 6.07
C LEU A 19 2.35 1.74 5.67
N VAL A 20 2.78 0.77 6.48
CA VAL A 20 2.47 -0.66 6.26
C VAL A 20 1.38 -1.12 7.24
N ILE A 21 0.29 -1.66 6.70
CA ILE A 21 -0.81 -2.27 7.46
C ILE A 21 -0.66 -3.79 7.35
N TYR A 22 -0.04 -4.39 8.36
CA TYR A 22 0.28 -5.81 8.35
C TYR A 22 -0.57 -6.61 9.36
N GLY A 23 -0.95 -7.84 9.00
CA GLY A 23 -1.64 -8.74 9.92
C GLY A 23 -2.35 -9.91 9.23
N PRO A 24 -3.03 -10.80 9.98
CA PRO A 24 -3.63 -12.03 9.45
C PRO A 24 -4.61 -11.78 8.30
N ARG A 25 -4.86 -12.81 7.49
CA ARG A 25 -5.95 -12.75 6.49
C ARG A 25 -7.30 -12.52 7.19
N GLN A 26 -8.24 -11.88 6.51
CA GLN A 26 -9.63 -11.67 6.96
C GLN A 26 -9.83 -10.80 8.22
N VAL A 27 -8.81 -10.12 8.74
CA VAL A 27 -8.96 -9.13 9.83
C VAL A 27 -9.46 -7.76 9.36
N GLY A 28 -9.75 -7.61 8.05
CA GLY A 28 -10.27 -6.41 7.39
C GLY A 28 -9.28 -5.25 7.25
N LYS A 29 -8.04 -5.59 6.89
CA LYS A 29 -6.99 -4.63 6.46
C LYS A 29 -7.43 -3.87 5.21
N THR A 30 -7.87 -4.59 4.17
CA THR A 30 -8.43 -4.03 2.94
C THR A 30 -9.61 -3.12 3.23
N THR A 31 -10.53 -3.53 4.12
CA THR A 31 -11.67 -2.70 4.53
C THR A 31 -11.25 -1.41 5.20
N LEU A 32 -10.22 -1.45 6.07
CA LEU A 32 -9.66 -0.25 6.70
C LEU A 32 -9.07 0.70 5.66
N LEU A 33 -8.28 0.18 4.73
CA LEU A 33 -7.68 0.96 3.64
C LEU A 33 -8.76 1.58 2.75
N GLN A 34 -9.71 0.79 2.24
CA GLN A 34 -10.77 1.28 1.35
C GLN A 34 -11.64 2.34 2.01
N ASN A 35 -11.97 2.17 3.29
CA ASN A 35 -12.74 3.17 4.02
C ASN A 35 -11.99 4.51 4.11
N PHE A 36 -10.70 4.49 4.41
CA PHE A 36 -9.87 5.69 4.38
C PHE A 36 -9.83 6.33 2.98
N LEU A 37 -9.60 5.52 1.93
CA LEU A 37 -9.55 6.01 0.56
C LEU A 37 -10.89 6.60 0.08
N SER A 38 -12.02 6.10 0.54
CA SER A 38 -13.33 6.67 0.20
C SER A 38 -13.60 8.06 0.78
N GLN A 39 -12.79 8.50 1.74
CA GLN A 39 -12.98 9.76 2.46
C GLN A 39 -11.81 10.74 2.25
N THR A 40 -10.71 10.29 1.65
CA THR A 40 -9.54 11.14 1.44
C THR A 40 -9.77 12.14 0.32
N PRO A 41 -9.36 13.42 0.48
CA PRO A 41 -9.39 14.38 -0.62
C PRO A 41 -8.22 14.18 -1.60
N LEU A 42 -7.24 13.35 -1.25
CA LEU A 42 -6.03 13.14 -2.04
C LEU A 42 -6.34 12.39 -3.33
N LYS A 43 -5.71 12.82 -4.43
CA LYS A 43 -5.71 12.07 -5.68
C LYS A 43 -4.88 10.81 -5.51
N TYR A 44 -5.54 9.67 -5.34
CA TYR A 44 -4.88 8.40 -5.06
C TYR A 44 -4.89 7.43 -6.24
N LYS A 45 -3.91 6.53 -6.24
CA LYS A 45 -3.91 5.30 -7.03
C LYS A 45 -4.06 4.12 -6.09
N LEU A 46 -5.03 3.24 -6.33
CA LEU A 46 -5.20 1.97 -5.62
C LEU A 46 -4.94 0.82 -6.60
N ASP A 47 -4.04 -0.07 -6.24
CA ASP A 47 -3.71 -1.27 -7.01
C ASP A 47 -3.54 -2.48 -6.08
N SER A 48 -3.52 -3.68 -6.65
CA SER A 48 -3.28 -4.93 -5.92
C SER A 48 -1.92 -5.51 -6.26
N GLY A 49 -1.23 -6.06 -5.25
CA GLY A 49 -0.03 -6.85 -5.43
C GLY A 49 -0.24 -8.15 -6.20
N ASP A 50 -1.49 -8.60 -6.37
CA ASP A 50 -1.82 -9.75 -7.25
C ASP A 50 -1.79 -9.38 -8.75
N ASN A 51 -1.80 -8.08 -9.09
CA ASN A 51 -1.77 -7.64 -10.48
C ASN A 51 -0.35 -7.80 -11.05
N ILE A 52 -0.20 -8.68 -12.04
CA ILE A 52 1.09 -8.98 -12.68
C ILE A 52 1.79 -7.72 -13.22
N ARG A 53 1.04 -6.74 -13.72
CA ARG A 53 1.63 -5.48 -14.22
C ARG A 53 2.21 -4.65 -13.08
N VAL A 54 1.52 -4.59 -11.95
CA VAL A 54 1.99 -3.89 -10.74
C VAL A 54 3.24 -4.58 -10.20
N GLN A 55 3.25 -5.92 -10.17
CA GLN A 55 4.42 -6.69 -9.80
C GLN A 55 5.61 -6.38 -10.71
N GLN A 56 5.42 -6.44 -12.03
CA GLN A 56 6.47 -6.13 -13.01
C GLN A 56 7.04 -4.73 -12.82
N ILE A 57 6.18 -3.71 -12.67
CA ILE A 57 6.62 -2.32 -12.48
C ILE A 57 7.39 -2.16 -11.17
N LEU A 58 6.82 -2.57 -10.04
CA LEU A 58 7.38 -2.29 -8.72
C LEU A 58 8.57 -3.19 -8.35
N SER A 59 8.73 -4.33 -9.04
CA SER A 59 9.93 -5.19 -8.91
C SER A 59 11.03 -4.88 -9.93
N SER A 60 10.76 -4.08 -10.96
CA SER A 60 11.69 -3.81 -12.08
C SER A 60 13.01 -3.16 -11.68
N ARG A 61 13.00 -2.34 -10.60
CA ARG A 61 14.08 -1.38 -10.26
C ARG A 61 14.35 -0.35 -11.36
N ASP A 62 13.46 -0.22 -12.34
CA ASP A 62 13.51 0.81 -13.37
C ASP A 62 12.88 2.07 -12.80
N LEU A 63 13.73 3.03 -12.38
CA LEU A 63 13.27 4.25 -11.74
C LEU A 63 12.33 5.07 -12.65
N PRO A 64 12.65 5.36 -13.92
CA PRO A 64 11.70 6.00 -14.83
C PRO A 64 10.32 5.33 -14.88
N LEU A 65 10.28 4.00 -15.00
CA LEU A 65 9.02 3.25 -15.04
C LEU A 65 8.22 3.38 -13.74
N ILE A 66 8.92 3.29 -12.59
CA ILE A 66 8.32 3.43 -11.26
C ILE A 66 7.79 4.85 -11.03
N LEU A 67 8.55 5.88 -11.43
CA LEU A 67 8.13 7.28 -11.29
C LEU A 67 6.93 7.61 -12.17
N GLU A 68 6.92 7.12 -13.41
CA GLU A 68 5.78 7.28 -14.31
C GLU A 68 4.53 6.59 -13.74
N TYR A 69 4.67 5.41 -13.15
CA TYR A 69 3.57 4.67 -12.55
C TYR A 69 2.83 5.44 -11.45
N VAL A 70 3.55 6.26 -10.68
CA VAL A 70 3.01 7.10 -9.60
C VAL A 70 2.76 8.56 -10.02
N SER A 71 3.01 8.90 -11.28
CA SER A 71 2.90 10.27 -11.79
C SER A 71 1.47 10.81 -11.64
N GLY A 72 1.37 12.06 -11.18
CA GLY A 72 0.09 12.75 -11.01
C GLY A 72 -0.79 12.26 -9.86
N TYR A 73 -0.27 11.42 -8.96
CA TYR A 73 -0.95 11.00 -7.72
C TYR A 73 -0.22 11.54 -6.48
N GLU A 74 -1.01 11.85 -5.46
CA GLU A 74 -0.54 12.28 -4.14
C GLU A 74 -0.40 11.09 -3.17
N LEU A 75 -1.12 10.01 -3.45
CA LEU A 75 -1.12 8.80 -2.64
C LEU A 75 -1.08 7.54 -3.50
N LEU A 76 -0.19 6.62 -3.17
CA LEU A 76 -0.18 5.26 -3.69
C LEU A 76 -0.65 4.28 -2.61
N ALA A 77 -1.71 3.54 -2.88
CA ALA A 77 -2.21 2.45 -2.05
C ALA A 77 -2.03 1.11 -2.77
N ILE A 78 -1.34 0.16 -2.14
CA ILE A 78 -1.16 -1.20 -2.65
C ILE A 78 -1.76 -2.20 -1.67
N ASP A 79 -2.80 -2.94 -2.08
CA ASP A 79 -3.34 -4.05 -1.30
C ASP A 79 -2.53 -5.33 -1.54
N GLU A 80 -2.33 -6.16 -0.51
CA GLU A 80 -1.54 -7.40 -0.55
C GLU A 80 -0.14 -7.20 -1.18
N ALA A 81 0.54 -6.11 -0.80
CA ALA A 81 1.81 -5.68 -1.36
C ALA A 81 2.94 -6.72 -1.21
N GLN A 82 2.83 -7.63 -0.23
CA GLN A 82 3.79 -8.72 -0.07
C GLN A 82 3.80 -9.72 -1.23
N GLN A 83 2.80 -9.70 -2.11
CA GLN A 83 2.77 -10.50 -3.34
C GLN A 83 3.73 -9.98 -4.40
N ILE A 84 4.18 -8.72 -4.30
CA ILE A 84 5.13 -8.12 -5.23
C ILE A 84 6.55 -8.54 -4.83
N PRO A 85 7.31 -9.22 -5.70
CA PRO A 85 8.68 -9.61 -5.38
C PRO A 85 9.56 -8.40 -5.06
N GLY A 86 10.18 -8.39 -3.88
CA GLY A 86 11.07 -7.31 -3.47
C GLY A 86 10.38 -5.95 -3.28
N VAL A 87 9.07 -5.92 -3.01
CA VAL A 87 8.23 -4.70 -2.93
C VAL A 87 8.86 -3.56 -2.14
N GLY A 88 9.56 -3.86 -1.03
CA GLY A 88 10.20 -2.85 -0.20
C GLY A 88 11.21 -1.97 -0.95
N MET A 89 11.94 -2.52 -1.92
CA MET A 89 12.86 -1.75 -2.76
C MET A 89 12.11 -0.78 -3.67
N GLY A 90 11.03 -1.24 -4.32
CA GLY A 90 10.20 -0.39 -5.16
C GLY A 90 9.56 0.75 -4.38
N LEU A 91 8.98 0.45 -3.21
CA LEU A 91 8.40 1.48 -2.34
C LEU A 91 9.45 2.47 -1.82
N LYS A 92 10.66 1.99 -1.48
CA LYS A 92 11.79 2.85 -1.10
C LYS A 92 12.18 3.79 -2.23
N MET A 93 12.31 3.29 -3.47
CA MET A 93 12.63 4.11 -4.64
C MET A 93 11.59 5.21 -4.86
N ILE A 94 10.30 4.88 -4.68
CA ILE A 94 9.21 5.87 -4.75
C ILE A 94 9.41 6.97 -3.72
N VAL A 95 9.51 6.65 -2.43
CA VAL A 95 9.56 7.70 -1.38
C VAL A 95 10.88 8.49 -1.39
N ASP A 96 11.99 7.88 -1.83
CA ASP A 96 13.28 8.56 -1.95
C ASP A 96 13.28 9.62 -3.08
N HIS A 97 12.53 9.37 -4.17
CA HIS A 97 12.52 10.24 -5.37
C HIS A 97 11.23 11.07 -5.53
N ARG A 98 10.17 10.73 -4.79
CA ARG A 98 8.90 11.46 -4.69
C ARG A 98 8.57 11.70 -3.22
N PRO A 99 9.35 12.54 -2.51
CA PRO A 99 9.17 12.76 -1.07
C PRO A 99 7.83 13.43 -0.71
N ASP A 100 7.08 13.92 -1.69
CA ASP A 100 5.74 14.48 -1.55
C ASP A 100 4.62 13.42 -1.62
N ILE A 101 4.92 12.20 -2.08
CA ILE A 101 3.92 11.14 -2.17
C ILE A 101 3.73 10.42 -0.83
N ILE A 102 2.50 10.02 -0.53
CA ILE A 102 2.16 9.14 0.58
C ILE A 102 2.03 7.72 0.05
N VAL A 103 2.63 6.75 0.72
CA VAL A 103 2.48 5.34 0.35
C VAL A 103 1.79 4.58 1.48
N ILE A 104 0.74 3.83 1.16
CA ILE A 104 0.11 2.85 2.06
C ILE A 104 0.18 1.48 1.42
N ALA A 105 0.72 0.49 2.14
CA ALA A 105 0.77 -0.89 1.69
C ALA A 105 0.07 -1.77 2.72
N THR A 106 -0.85 -2.63 2.30
CA THR A 106 -1.32 -3.72 3.18
C THR A 106 -0.47 -4.96 2.93
N GLY A 107 -0.37 -5.82 3.93
CA GLY A 107 0.10 -7.16 3.68
C GLY A 107 -0.37 -8.19 4.69
N SER A 108 -0.56 -9.41 4.20
CA SER A 108 -1.01 -10.52 5.03
C SER A 108 0.16 -11.25 5.68
N SER A 109 0.02 -11.56 6.97
CA SER A 109 0.86 -12.54 7.67
C SER A 109 0.22 -13.91 7.63
N SER A 110 1.02 -14.96 7.47
CA SER A 110 0.63 -16.31 7.87
C SER A 110 0.48 -16.30 9.39
N PHE A 111 -0.75 -16.18 9.86
CA PHE A 111 -1.07 -16.35 11.28
C PHE A 111 -2.06 -17.50 11.36
N ASP A 112 -1.54 -18.66 11.72
CA ASP A 112 -2.33 -19.84 11.99
C ASP A 112 -2.69 -19.84 13.48
N LEU A 113 -3.97 -19.63 13.78
CA LEU A 113 -4.48 -19.62 15.15
C LEU A 113 -4.61 -21.03 15.73
N SER A 114 -4.52 -22.06 14.89
CA SER A 114 -4.77 -23.45 15.27
C SER A 114 -3.55 -24.37 15.17
N GLY A 115 -2.48 -23.98 14.47
CA GLY A 115 -1.20 -24.70 14.46
C GLY A 115 -1.31 -26.20 14.19
N ALA A 116 -1.99 -26.58 13.10
CA ALA A 116 -2.12 -27.98 12.67
C ALA A 116 -1.45 -28.22 11.32
#